data_AF-A0A3E0QVF8-F1
#
_entry.id   AF-A0A3E0QVF8-F1
#
_cell.length_a   1.000
_cell.length_b   1.000
_cell.length_c   1.000
_cell.angle_alpha   90.00
_cell.angle_beta   90.00
_cell.angle_gamma   90.00
#
_symmetry.space_group_name_H-M   'P 1'
#
loop_
_entity.id
_entity.type
_entity.pdbx_description
1 polymer ?
#
loop_
_entity_poly.entity_id
_entity_poly.type
_entity_poly.pdbx_seq_one_letter_code
_entity_poly.pdbx_strand_id
1 'polypeptide(L)' 'MDQIRTQRKIRELSQNEVASQLGISRQYYNSIENGRRTPSVELAKKIAVLLGAEWTIFFDSEVNNKATNNGVKT' A
#
# COMPACT_ATOMS: atom_id res chain seq x y z
N MET A 1 -1.84 -7.59 3.34
CA MET A 1 -2.23 -6.21 3.70
C MET A 1 -3.75 -6.04 3.61
N ASP A 2 -4.53 -6.95 4.23
CA ASP A 2 -5.99 -6.91 4.11
C ASP A 2 -6.61 -5.73 4.87
N GLN A 3 -5.95 -5.28 5.94
CA GLN A 3 -6.41 -4.18 6.76
C GLN A 3 -6.40 -2.83 6.00
N ILE A 4 -5.43 -2.55 5.11
CA ILE A 4 -5.43 -1.34 4.26
C ILE A 4 -6.66 -1.30 3.36
N ARG A 5 -6.95 -2.42 2.70
CA ARG A 5 -8.13 -2.56 1.84
C ARG A 5 -9.41 -2.37 2.61
N THR A 6 -9.51 -2.95 3.81
CA THR A 6 -10.66 -2.82 4.69
C THR A 6 -10.87 -1.36 5.09
N GLN A 7 -9.84 -0.67 5.56
CA GLN A 7 -9.94 0.74 5.95
C GLN A 7 -10.32 1.67 4.79
N ARG A 8 -9.82 1.38 3.58
CA ARG A 8 -10.23 2.08 2.36
C ARG A 8 -11.72 1.86 2.05
N LYS A 9 -12.19 0.61 2.13
CA LYS A 9 -13.61 0.27 1.85
C LYS A 9 -14.58 0.84 2.88
N ILE A 10 -14.20 0.88 4.17
CA ILE A 10 -15.00 1.51 5.24
C ILE A 10 -15.25 2.99 4.95
N ARG A 11 -14.31 3.65 4.27
CA ARG A 11 -14.40 5.06 3.86
C ARG A 11 -15.00 5.25 2.47
N GLU A 12 -15.45 4.17 1.84
CA GLU A 12 -16.04 4.17 0.49
C GLU A 12 -15.11 4.74 -0.60
N LEU A 13 -13.80 4.75 -0.35
CA LEU A 13 -12.82 5.27 -1.29
C LEU A 13 -12.41 4.21 -2.32
N SER A 14 -12.37 4.59 -3.58
CA SER A 14 -11.72 3.79 -4.63
C SER A 14 -10.19 3.90 -4.54
N GLN A 15 -9.48 2.97 -5.19
CA GLN A 15 -8.02 3.06 -5.33
C GLN A 15 -7.59 4.31 -6.11
N ASN A 16 -8.43 4.79 -7.02
CA ASN A 16 -8.16 6.00 -7.81
C ASN A 16 -8.26 7.25 -6.94
N GLU A 17 -9.28 7.35 -6.09
CA GLU A 17 -9.47 8.50 -5.20
C GLU A 17 -8.32 8.61 -4.19
N VAL A 18 -7.91 7.49 -3.58
CA VAL A 18 -6.76 7.49 -2.68
C VAL A 18 -5.49 7.91 -3.41
N ALA A 19 -5.24 7.36 -4.60
CA ALA A 19 -4.05 7.70 -5.37
C ALA A 19 -4.02 9.18 -5.79
N SER A 20 -5.17 9.71 -6.22
CA SER A 20 -5.34 11.12 -6.60
C SER A 20 -5.06 12.05 -5.43
N GLN A 21 -5.63 11.78 -4.25
CA GLN A 21 -5.41 12.61 -3.05
C GLN A 21 -3.96 12.61 -2.56
N LEU A 22 -3.22 11.53 -2.84
CA LEU A 22 -1.81 11.38 -2.45
C LEU A 22 -0.83 11.82 -3.53
N GLY A 23 -1.31 12.23 -4.71
CA GLY A 23 -0.45 12.60 -5.84
C GLY A 23 0.39 11.44 -6.39
N ILE A 24 -0.12 10.20 -6.30
CA ILE A 24 0.56 9.00 -6.79
C ILE A 24 -0.25 8.30 -7.88
N SER A 25 0.37 7.38 -8.62
CA SER A 25 -0.39 6.56 -9.57
C SER A 25 -1.24 5.51 -8.85
N ARG A 26 -2.43 5.23 -9.40
CA ARG A 26 -3.29 4.13 -8.94
C ARG A 26 -2.54 2.80 -8.88
N GLN A 27 -1.67 2.55 -9.86
CA GLN A 27 -0.89 1.31 -9.96
C GLN A 27 0.13 1.19 -8.83
N TYR A 28 0.72 2.31 -8.41
CA TYR A 28 1.60 2.36 -7.25
C TYR A 28 0.82 2.09 -5.96
N TYR A 29 -0.33 2.75 -5.76
CA TYR A 29 -1.21 2.47 -4.63
C TYR A 29 -1.67 1.00 -4.59
N ASN A 30 -2.05 0.44 -5.74
CA ASN A 30 -2.42 -0.97 -5.86
C ASN A 30 -1.26 -1.91 -5.45
N SER A 31 -0.02 -1.57 -5.82
CA SER A 31 1.16 -2.34 -5.42
C SER A 31 1.38 -2.30 -3.91
N ILE A 32 1.08 -1.18 -3.26
CA ILE A 32 1.12 -1.03 -1.80
C ILE A 32 0.01 -1.86 -1.14
N GLU A 33 -1.24 -1.73 -1.60
CA GLU A 33 -2.38 -2.48 -1.05
C GLU A 33 -2.20 -4.01 -1.17
N ASN A 34 -1.47 -4.47 -2.19
CA ASN A 34 -1.14 -5.88 -2.39
C ASN A 34 0.18 -6.32 -1.73
N GLY A 35 0.86 -5.44 -0.97
CA GLY A 35 2.13 -5.74 -0.30
C GLY A 35 3.30 -6.01 -1.26
N ARG A 36 3.19 -5.63 -2.54
CA ARG A 36 4.27 -5.75 -3.54
C ARG A 36 5.30 -4.63 -3.40
N ARG A 37 4.89 -3.51 -2.80
CA ARG A 37 5.76 -2.39 -2.49
C ARG A 37 5.48 -1.85 -1.10
N THR A 38 6.55 -1.54 -0.40
CA THR A 38 6.49 -0.77 0.85
C THR A 38 6.55 0.72 0.49
N PRO A 39 5.60 1.54 0.94
CA PRO A 39 5.66 2.99 0.77
C PRO A 39 6.83 3.58 1.59
N SER A 40 7.28 4.79 1.24
CA SER A 40 8.17 5.55 2.13
C SER A 40 7.45 5.86 3.44
N VAL A 41 8.21 6.12 4.52
CA VAL A 41 7.62 6.50 5.82
C VAL A 41 6.70 7.72 5.69
N GLU A 42 7.10 8.71 4.87
CA GLU A 42 6.27 9.88 4.61
C GLU A 42 4.94 9.50 3.94
N LEU A 43 4.99 8.67 2.91
CA LEU A 43 3.78 8.24 2.21
C LEU A 43 2.92 7.32 3.09
N ALA A 44 3.53 6.44 3.87
CA ALA A 44 2.85 5.59 4.85
C ALA A 44 2.03 6.44 5.82
N LYS A 45 2.63 7.51 6.36
CA LYS A 45 1.94 8.47 7.23
C LYS A 45 0.78 9.18 6.52
N LYS A 46 0.96 9.61 5.27
CA LYS A 46 -0.12 10.24 4.49
C LYS A 46 -1.28 9.28 4.24
N ILE A 47 -1.00 8.03 3.85
CA ILE A 47 -2.03 7.01 3.65
C ILE A 47 -2.74 6.69 4.98
N ALA A 48 -1.98 6.57 6.07
CA ALA A 48 -2.48 6.29 7.39
C ALA A 48 -3.46 7.36 7.88
N VAL A 49 -3.12 8.64 7.71
CA VAL A 49 -4.03 9.78 8.00
C VAL A 49 -5.30 9.69 7.15
N LEU A 50 -5.17 9.48 5.85
CA LEU A 50 -6.31 9.38 4.94
C LEU A 50 -7.24 8.20 5.28
N LEU A 51 -6.64 7.06 5.64
CA LEU A 51 -7.34 5.83 5.99
C LEU A 51 -7.61 5.71 7.49
N GLY A 52 -7.40 6.76 8.29
CA GLY A 52 -7.49 6.78 9.76
C GLY A 52 -7.02 5.48 10.42
N ALA A 53 -5.80 5.07 10.09
CA ALA A 53 -5.13 3.89 10.58
C ALA A 53 -3.73 4.25 11.09
N GLU A 54 -3.07 3.33 11.79
CA GLU A 54 -1.66 3.51 12.17
C GLU A 54 -0.74 3.25 10.98
N TRP A 55 0.26 4.11 10.77
CA TRP A 55 1.20 4.00 9.63
C TRP A 55 2.15 2.80 9.74
N THR A 56 2.30 2.23 10.93
CA THR A 56 3.10 1.01 11.16
C THR A 56 2.50 -0.22 10.49
N ILE A 57 1.22 -0.18 10.10
CA ILE A 57 0.53 -1.24 9.34
C ILE A 57 1.27 -1.67 8.06
N PHE A 58 2.07 -0.78 7.46
CA PHE A 58 2.85 -1.06 6.26
C PHE A 58 4.15 -1.83 6.54
N PHE A 59 4.54 -1.92 7.81
CA PHE A 59 5.81 -2.47 8.28
C PHE A 59 5.62 -3.65 9.24
N ASP A 60 4.39 -3.90 9.70
CA ASP A 60 4.03 -4.99 10.62
C ASP A 60 4.05 -6.40 9.98
N SER A 61 4.79 -6.55 8.87
CA SER A 61 4.94 -7.81 8.15
C SER A 61 6.41 -8.19 7.98
N GLU A 62 7.06 -8.54 9.08
CA GLU A 62 8.17 -9.49 9.08
C GLU A 62 7.53 -10.87 9.36
N VAL A 63 7.69 -11.98 8.63
CA VAL A 63 8.77 -12.54 7.81
C VAL A 63 8.12 -13.54 6.85
N ASN A 64 8.26 -13.41 5.53
CA ASN A 64 8.38 -14.60 4.68
C ASN A 64 8.92 -14.30 3.27
N ASN A 65 10.00 -15.02 2.95
CA ASN A 65 10.64 -15.20 1.65
C ASN A 65 9.71 -14.98 0.45
N LYS A 66 9.86 -13.86 -0.24
CA LYS A 66 9.66 -13.85 -1.70
C LYS A 66 11.00 -13.57 -2.34
N ALA A 67 11.71 -14.67 -2.53
CA ALA A 67 12.78 -14.78 -3.49
C ALA A 67 12.43 -13.97 -4.74
N THR A 68 13.36 -13.09 -5.08
CA THR A 68 13.51 -12.41 -6.35
C THR A 68 13.32 -13.40 -7.51
N ASN A 69 12.13 -13.45 -8.12
CA ASN A 69 12.01 -13.89 -9.51
C ASN A 69 12.17 -12.66 -10.40
N ASN A 70 13.41 -12.18 -10.50
CA ASN A 70 13.83 -11.39 -11.65
C ASN A 70 13.75 -12.33 -12.86
N GLY A 71 13.01 -11.92 -13.87
CA GLY A 71 12.91 -12.64 -15.13
C GLY A 71 14.29 -12.92 -15.71
N VAL A 72 14.66 -14.19 -15.76
CA VAL A 72 15.64 -14.69 -16.72
C VAL A 72 15.01 -14.45 -18.09
N LYS A 73 15.49 -13.43 -18.80
CA LYS A 73 15.37 -13.37 -20.25
C LYS A 73 16.47 -14.28 -20.80
N THR A 74 16.07 -15.48 -21.21
CA THR A 74 16.84 -16.29 -22.16
C THR A 74 16.54 -15.82 -23.58
#